data_AF-A8WXM5-F1
#
_entry.id   AF-A8WXM5-F1
#
_cell.length_a   1.000
_cell.length_b   1.000
_cell.length_c   1.000
_cell.angle_alpha   90.00
_cell.angle_beta   90.00
_cell.angle_gamma   90.00
#
_symmetry.space_group_name_H-M   'P 1'
#
loop_
_entity.id
_entity.type
_entity.pdbx_description
1 polymer ?
#
loop_
_entity_poly.entity_id
_entity_poly.type
_entity_poly.pdbx_seq_one_letter_code
_entity_poly.pdbx_strand_id
1 'polypeptide(L)'
;MAKPKAKKQKLPFVPIPKVHRVQEIPAHERDPSPPPRYEEPACCTSTLVLFFFMILITFSSFLIYNFWPVRVQCTKAETVLHKSCIEKIERIKAILDTTIPDFSATPIGRDVAKKCQEMDDCLYAIECRSLKLNDSLPDRCAIYQFFETDFKKCRERMEKMIDLPVCVTKFLSTTGPIECDVLQEHVECYKDHVSLICDDESSLFHFWLRRHIDDYAQIIQCQLEY
;
A
#
# COMPACT_ATOMS: atom_id res chain seq x y z
N MET A 1 -54.26 -46.01 -40.68
CA MET A 1 -53.42 -45.10 -39.87
C MET A 1 -52.11 -44.82 -40.59
N ALA A 2 -51.53 -43.64 -40.34
CA ALA A 2 -50.65 -42.90 -41.25
C ALA A 2 -49.14 -43.08 -41.00
N LYS A 3 -48.37 -42.99 -42.11
CA LYS A 3 -47.05 -42.34 -42.40
C LYS A 3 -45.94 -42.25 -41.32
N PRO A 4 -44.62 -42.15 -41.68
CA PRO A 4 -44.09 -41.65 -42.97
C PRO A 4 -42.90 -42.41 -43.61
N LYS A 5 -42.74 -42.13 -44.90
CA LYS A 5 -41.62 -42.50 -45.79
C LYS A 5 -40.38 -41.65 -45.53
N ALA A 6 -39.20 -42.25 -45.48
CA ALA A 6 -37.92 -41.55 -45.42
C ALA A 6 -37.57 -40.91 -46.78
N LYS A 7 -37.28 -39.61 -46.77
CA LYS A 7 -36.78 -38.85 -47.93
C LYS A 7 -35.30 -39.16 -48.17
N LYS A 8 -34.94 -39.54 -49.40
CA LYS A 8 -33.55 -39.52 -49.88
C LYS A 8 -33.09 -38.06 -50.01
N GLN A 9 -32.13 -37.64 -49.19
CA GLN A 9 -31.45 -36.36 -49.37
C GLN A 9 -30.25 -36.60 -50.30
N LYS A 10 -30.31 -36.03 -51.51
CA LYS A 10 -29.16 -35.95 -52.42
C LYS A 10 -28.20 -34.89 -51.88
N LEU A 11 -26.99 -35.27 -51.50
CA LEU A 11 -25.89 -34.33 -51.31
C LEU A 11 -25.34 -33.93 -52.69
N PRO A 12 -25.04 -32.64 -52.91
CA PRO A 12 -24.57 -32.16 -54.21
C PRO A 12 -23.19 -32.71 -54.55
N PHE A 13 -23.08 -33.18 -55.78
CA PHE A 13 -21.85 -33.65 -56.43
C PHE A 13 -20.87 -32.48 -56.51
N VAL A 14 -19.76 -32.53 -55.76
CA VAL A 14 -18.66 -31.59 -55.93
C VAL A 14 -17.78 -32.11 -57.06
N PRO A 15 -17.64 -31.40 -58.19
CA PRO A 15 -16.81 -31.86 -59.30
C PRO A 15 -15.34 -31.87 -58.88
N ILE A 16 -14.70 -33.04 -58.97
CA ILE A 16 -13.26 -33.21 -58.75
C ILE A 16 -12.53 -32.43 -59.85
N PRO A 17 -11.64 -31.46 -59.52
CA PRO A 17 -10.91 -30.71 -60.53
C PRO A 17 -9.95 -31.65 -61.28
N LYS A 18 -10.02 -31.59 -62.62
CA LYS A 18 -9.13 -32.31 -63.54
C LYS A 18 -7.69 -31.82 -63.33
N VAL A 19 -6.90 -32.57 -62.57
CA VAL A 19 -5.47 -32.31 -62.43
C VAL A 19 -4.83 -32.56 -63.80
N HIS A 20 -4.36 -31.50 -64.45
CA HIS A 20 -3.48 -31.64 -65.62
C HIS A 20 -2.18 -32.29 -65.11
N ARG A 21 -1.88 -33.49 -65.64
CA ARG A 21 -0.63 -34.17 -65.38
C ARG A 21 0.50 -33.27 -65.88
N VAL A 22 1.31 -32.76 -64.96
CA VAL A 22 2.52 -32.00 -65.28
C VAL A 22 3.39 -32.89 -66.16
N GLN A 23 3.66 -32.45 -67.40
CA GLN A 23 4.62 -33.08 -68.29
C GLN A 23 6.00 -32.97 -67.63
N GLU A 24 6.61 -34.08 -67.26
CA GLU A 24 7.99 -34.09 -66.79
C GLU A 24 8.91 -33.70 -67.95
N ILE A 25 9.77 -32.70 -67.71
CA ILE A 25 10.78 -32.23 -68.67
C ILE A 25 11.79 -33.37 -68.89
N PRO A 26 12.12 -33.73 -70.15
CA PRO A 26 13.07 -34.80 -70.45
C PRO A 26 14.44 -34.56 -69.79
N ALA A 27 15.01 -35.60 -69.19
CA ALA A 27 16.20 -35.54 -68.35
C ALA A 27 17.46 -34.90 -69.00
N HIS A 28 17.47 -34.74 -70.34
CA HIS A 28 18.58 -34.15 -71.08
C HIS A 28 18.66 -32.61 -71.02
N GLU A 29 17.63 -31.92 -70.52
CA GLU A 29 17.59 -30.44 -70.39
C GLU A 29 17.98 -29.95 -69.00
N ARG A 30 18.36 -30.84 -68.08
CA ARG A 30 18.83 -30.47 -66.74
C ARG A 30 20.30 -30.07 -66.79
N ASP A 31 20.55 -28.79 -67.05
CA ASP A 31 21.85 -28.16 -66.82
C ASP A 31 22.20 -28.26 -65.32
N PRO A 32 23.36 -28.78 -64.90
CA PRO A 32 23.65 -29.00 -63.50
C PRO A 32 24.04 -27.68 -62.84
N SER A 33 23.03 -26.96 -62.33
CA SER A 33 23.27 -25.92 -61.33
C SER A 33 23.71 -26.60 -60.02
N PRO A 34 24.81 -26.17 -59.38
CA PRO A 34 25.20 -26.76 -58.09
C PRO A 34 24.09 -26.45 -57.05
N PRO A 35 23.80 -27.39 -56.14
CA PRO A 35 22.75 -27.18 -55.14
C PRO A 35 23.10 -25.98 -54.25
N PRO A 36 22.09 -25.22 -53.78
CA PRO A 36 22.33 -24.12 -52.86
C PRO A 36 23.04 -24.66 -51.62
N ARG A 37 24.21 -24.10 -51.28
CA ARG A 37 24.85 -24.37 -50.00
C ARG A 37 23.93 -23.83 -48.91
N TYR A 38 23.28 -24.73 -48.17
CA TYR A 38 22.67 -24.39 -46.90
C TYR A 38 23.82 -24.13 -45.92
N GLU A 39 23.96 -22.90 -45.45
CA GLU A 39 24.69 -22.65 -44.21
C GLU A 39 23.89 -23.30 -43.08
N GLU A 40 24.49 -24.24 -42.36
CA GLU A 40 23.88 -24.83 -41.18
C GLU A 40 23.60 -23.72 -40.17
N PRO A 41 22.35 -23.50 -39.73
CA PRO A 41 22.09 -22.55 -38.67
C PRO A 41 22.77 -23.08 -37.41
N ALA A 42 23.50 -22.23 -36.71
CA ALA A 42 24.25 -22.54 -35.49
C ALA A 42 23.37 -23.25 -34.44
N CYS A 43 23.30 -24.58 -34.51
CA CYS A 43 22.47 -25.43 -33.68
C CYS A 43 22.89 -25.35 -32.21
N CYS A 44 24.14 -25.00 -31.94
CA CYS A 44 24.67 -24.89 -30.59
C CYS A 44 24.22 -23.60 -29.86
N THR A 45 24.07 -22.47 -30.55
CA THR A 45 23.73 -21.20 -29.89
C THR A 45 22.25 -21.10 -29.54
N SER A 46 21.34 -21.60 -30.38
CA SER A 46 19.90 -21.63 -30.05
C SER A 46 19.60 -22.56 -28.88
N THR A 47 20.27 -23.71 -28.80
CA THR A 47 20.08 -24.68 -27.72
C THR A 47 20.64 -24.18 -26.38
N LEU A 48 21.77 -23.47 -26.39
CA LEU A 48 22.35 -22.81 -25.21
C LEU A 48 21.44 -21.69 -24.67
N VAL A 49 20.86 -20.88 -25.56
CA VAL A 49 19.92 -19.82 -25.18
C VAL A 49 18.67 -20.42 -24.53
N LEU A 50 18.10 -21.47 -25.14
CA LEU A 50 16.95 -22.18 -24.56
C LEU A 50 17.26 -22.79 -23.19
N PHE A 51 18.44 -23.38 -23.01
CA PHE A 51 18.88 -23.93 -21.73
C PHE A 51 19.03 -22.85 -20.66
N PHE A 52 19.59 -21.68 -21.02
CA PHE A 52 19.71 -20.54 -20.12
C PHE A 52 18.33 -20.02 -19.68
N PHE A 53 17.37 -19.90 -20.60
CA PHE A 53 16.00 -19.51 -20.25
C PHE A 53 15.30 -20.55 -19.37
N MET A 54 15.49 -21.85 -19.63
CA MET A 54 14.94 -22.91 -18.79
C MET A 54 15.50 -22.85 -17.36
N ILE A 55 16.80 -22.63 -17.19
CA ILE A 55 17.41 -22.44 -15.86
C ILE A 55 16.84 -21.20 -15.18
N LEU A 56 16.76 -20.07 -15.89
CA LEU A 56 16.17 -18.84 -15.36
C LEU A 56 14.73 -19.03 -14.90
N ILE A 57 13.88 -19.67 -15.71
CA ILE A 57 12.49 -19.95 -15.35
C ILE A 57 12.42 -20.86 -14.12
N THR A 58 13.27 -21.88 -14.05
CA THR A 58 13.29 -22.82 -12.91
C THR A 58 13.76 -22.13 -11.65
N PHE A 59 14.81 -21.30 -11.73
CA PHE A 59 15.32 -20.53 -10.61
C PHE A 59 14.32 -19.45 -10.16
N SER A 60 13.72 -18.70 -11.09
CA SER A 60 12.65 -17.76 -10.79
C SER A 60 11.43 -18.45 -10.18
N SER A 61 11.05 -19.62 -10.68
CA SER A 61 9.94 -20.41 -10.12
C SER A 61 10.26 -20.97 -8.75
N PHE A 62 11.51 -21.36 -8.48
CA PHE A 62 11.97 -21.79 -7.16
C PHE A 62 12.01 -20.62 -6.19
N LEU A 63 12.54 -19.47 -6.62
CA LEU A 63 12.53 -18.25 -5.83
C LEU A 63 11.11 -17.80 -5.54
N ILE A 64 10.23 -17.81 -6.53
CA ILE A 64 8.80 -17.59 -6.33
C ILE A 64 8.27 -18.64 -5.36
N TYR A 65 8.43 -19.94 -5.57
CA TYR A 65 7.84 -20.94 -4.68
C TYR A 65 8.31 -20.83 -3.22
N ASN A 66 9.58 -20.48 -2.98
CA ASN A 66 10.15 -20.37 -1.62
C ASN A 66 10.01 -18.98 -0.98
N PHE A 67 10.01 -17.91 -1.78
CA PHE A 67 9.93 -16.51 -1.30
C PHE A 67 8.59 -15.85 -1.58
N TRP A 68 7.72 -16.44 -2.40
CA TRP A 68 6.33 -16.05 -2.46
C TRP A 68 5.79 -16.34 -1.08
N PRO A 69 5.24 -15.33 -0.40
CA PRO A 69 4.72 -15.54 0.93
C PRO A 69 3.71 -16.65 0.79
N VAL A 70 4.00 -17.82 1.41
CA VAL A 70 2.99 -18.83 1.69
C VAL A 70 1.83 -18.00 2.20
N ARG A 71 0.73 -17.95 1.43
CA ARG A 71 -0.46 -17.25 1.89
C ARG A 71 -0.80 -17.98 3.17
N VAL A 72 -0.43 -17.41 4.31
CA VAL A 72 -0.80 -17.90 5.62
C VAL A 72 -2.32 -17.87 5.55
N GLN A 73 -2.92 -19.02 5.30
CA GLN A 73 -4.36 -19.12 5.25
C GLN A 73 -4.79 -18.77 6.67
N CYS A 74 -5.45 -17.61 6.83
CA CYS A 74 -5.81 -17.17 8.16
C CYS A 74 -6.60 -18.31 8.83
N THR A 75 -6.22 -18.66 10.04
CA THR A 75 -6.98 -19.62 10.85
C THR A 75 -8.41 -19.10 11.07
N LYS A 76 -9.34 -19.98 11.43
CA LYS A 76 -10.70 -19.55 11.80
C LYS A 76 -10.70 -18.54 12.97
N ALA A 77 -9.76 -18.70 13.91
CA ALA A 77 -9.57 -17.78 15.02
C ALA A 77 -9.11 -16.40 14.53
N GLU A 78 -8.11 -16.34 13.65
CA GLU A 78 -7.67 -15.10 13.02
C GLU A 78 -8.76 -14.47 12.16
N THR A 79 -9.63 -15.26 11.53
CA THR A 79 -10.77 -14.71 10.74
C THR A 79 -11.79 -14.02 11.64
N VAL A 80 -12.09 -14.60 12.81
CA VAL A 80 -12.98 -13.99 13.81
C VAL A 80 -12.32 -12.75 14.41
N LEU A 81 -11.02 -12.83 14.74
CA LEU A 81 -10.24 -11.70 15.23
C LEU A 81 -10.21 -10.56 14.21
N HIS A 82 -9.96 -10.88 12.94
CA HIS A 82 -9.97 -9.94 11.82
C HIS A 82 -11.30 -9.22 11.68
N LYS A 83 -12.43 -9.94 11.77
CA LYS A 83 -13.76 -9.32 11.75
C LYS A 83 -13.97 -8.35 12.92
N SER A 84 -13.55 -8.76 14.13
CA SER A 84 -13.62 -7.91 15.34
C SER A 84 -12.72 -6.68 15.22
N CYS A 85 -11.50 -6.84 14.70
CA CYS A 85 -10.54 -5.75 14.51
C CYS A 85 -11.01 -4.75 13.44
N ILE A 86 -11.59 -5.21 12.32
CA ILE A 86 -12.15 -4.31 11.31
C ILE A 86 -13.20 -3.38 11.91
N GLU A 87 -14.14 -3.93 12.70
CA GLU A 87 -15.18 -3.11 13.32
C GLU A 87 -14.59 -2.06 14.29
N LYS A 88 -13.56 -2.43 15.04
CA LYS A 88 -12.82 -1.47 15.89
C LYS A 88 -12.13 -0.39 15.07
N ILE A 89 -11.44 -0.77 14.00
CA ILE A 89 -10.72 0.13 13.09
C ILE A 89 -11.69 1.14 12.45
N GLU A 90 -12.85 0.68 11.97
CA GLU A 90 -13.87 1.56 11.38
C GLU A 90 -14.41 2.58 12.40
N ARG A 91 -14.67 2.15 13.64
CA ARG A 91 -15.09 3.05 14.71
C ARG A 91 -14.03 4.09 15.05
N ILE A 92 -12.77 3.68 15.10
CA ILE A 92 -11.65 4.58 15.39
C ILE A 92 -11.46 5.58 14.26
N LYS A 93 -11.53 5.13 13.02
CA LYS A 93 -11.51 6.00 11.85
C LYS A 93 -12.60 7.07 11.93
N ALA A 94 -13.84 6.69 12.22
CA ALA A 94 -14.92 7.66 12.36
C ALA A 94 -14.65 8.70 13.45
N ILE A 95 -14.11 8.26 14.60
CA ILE A 95 -13.76 9.17 15.70
C ILE A 95 -12.65 10.13 15.27
N LEU A 96 -11.57 9.62 14.67
CA LEU A 96 -10.45 10.44 14.21
C LEU A 96 -10.90 11.43 13.14
N ASP A 97 -11.75 11.04 12.19
CA ASP A 97 -12.28 11.94 11.16
C ASP A 97 -13.12 13.10 11.75
N THR A 98 -13.69 12.92 12.95
CA THR A 98 -14.49 13.95 13.63
C THR A 98 -13.75 14.69 14.75
N THR A 99 -12.59 14.22 15.18
CA THR A 99 -11.87 14.77 16.33
C THR A 99 -10.65 15.53 15.84
N ILE A 100 -10.50 16.76 16.33
CA ILE A 100 -9.29 17.55 16.11
C ILE A 100 -8.31 17.16 17.22
N PRO A 101 -7.08 16.72 16.90
CA PRO A 101 -6.06 16.51 17.93
C PRO A 101 -5.75 17.88 18.53
N ASP A 102 -6.05 18.08 19.81
CA ASP A 102 -5.84 19.35 20.50
C ASP A 102 -4.48 19.32 21.22
N PHE A 103 -3.76 20.45 21.21
CA PHE A 103 -2.53 20.67 21.97
C PHE A 103 -2.74 20.54 23.48
N SER A 104 -4.00 20.64 23.94
CA SER A 104 -4.36 20.69 25.37
C SER A 104 -4.56 19.34 26.07
N ALA A 105 -4.06 18.20 25.55
CA ALA A 105 -4.11 16.87 26.20
C ALA A 105 -5.46 16.58 26.88
N THR A 106 -6.53 16.77 26.11
CA THR A 106 -7.90 16.72 26.61
C THR A 106 -8.32 15.30 27.02
N PRO A 107 -9.34 15.13 27.89
CA PRO A 107 -9.90 13.82 28.19
C PRO A 107 -10.34 13.06 26.93
N ILE A 108 -10.82 13.78 25.91
CA ILE A 108 -11.18 13.20 24.60
C ILE A 108 -9.93 12.67 23.90
N GLY A 109 -8.84 13.46 23.84
CA GLY A 109 -7.56 13.04 23.28
C GLY A 109 -7.04 11.76 23.92
N ARG A 110 -7.14 11.64 25.25
CA ARG A 110 -6.78 10.43 26.00
C ARG A 110 -7.59 9.20 25.59
N ASP A 111 -8.91 9.35 25.51
CA ASP A 111 -9.79 8.24 25.12
C ASP A 111 -9.52 7.78 23.68
N VAL A 112 -9.19 8.73 22.79
CA VAL A 112 -8.80 8.43 21.40
C VAL A 112 -7.46 7.71 21.36
N ALA A 113 -6.44 8.19 22.09
CA ALA A 113 -5.13 7.55 22.16
C ALA A 113 -5.22 6.10 22.68
N LYS A 114 -6.03 5.86 23.71
CA LYS A 114 -6.29 4.52 24.23
C LYS A 114 -6.93 3.61 23.17
N LYS A 115 -7.92 4.10 22.43
CA LYS A 115 -8.53 3.34 21.34
C LYS A 115 -7.54 3.05 20.21
N CYS A 116 -6.67 4.01 19.87
CA CYS A 116 -5.58 3.80 18.92
C CYS A 116 -4.61 2.70 19.39
N GLN A 117 -4.26 2.64 20.67
CA GLN A 117 -3.45 1.54 21.20
C GLN A 117 -4.16 0.19 21.08
N GLU A 118 -5.47 0.13 21.39
CA GLU A 118 -6.27 -1.09 21.18
C GLU A 118 -6.35 -1.53 19.71
N MET A 119 -6.27 -0.58 18.77
CA MET A 119 -6.19 -0.86 17.34
C MET A 119 -4.85 -1.48 16.98
N ASP A 120 -3.75 -0.90 17.44
CA ASP A 120 -2.40 -1.40 17.17
C ASP A 120 -2.21 -2.81 17.71
N ASP A 121 -2.70 -3.10 18.92
CA ASP A 121 -2.73 -4.44 19.49
C ASP A 121 -3.53 -5.42 18.60
N CYS A 122 -4.65 -4.95 18.04
CA CYS A 122 -5.48 -5.72 17.12
C CYS A 122 -4.76 -6.02 15.80
N LEU A 123 -4.07 -5.03 15.24
CA LEU A 123 -3.31 -5.15 14.01
C LEU A 123 -2.09 -6.06 14.19
N TYR A 124 -1.40 -5.93 15.33
CA TYR A 124 -0.26 -6.78 15.67
C TYR A 124 -0.66 -8.25 15.85
N ALA A 125 -1.84 -8.51 16.41
CA ALA A 125 -2.35 -9.87 16.61
C ALA A 125 -2.83 -10.56 15.32
N ILE A 126 -2.92 -9.85 14.19
CA ILE A 126 -3.32 -10.42 12.90
C ILE A 126 -2.09 -10.57 12.02
N GLU A 127 -1.56 -11.79 11.96
CA GLU A 127 -0.45 -12.13 11.06
C GLU A 127 -0.89 -12.25 9.59
N CYS A 128 -2.19 -12.35 9.35
CA CYS A 128 -2.76 -12.47 8.02
C CYS A 128 -2.73 -11.11 7.28
N ARG A 129 -2.03 -11.05 6.14
CA ARG A 129 -1.86 -9.86 5.27
C ARG A 129 -3.14 -9.25 4.66
N SER A 130 -4.35 -9.62 5.10
CA SER A 130 -5.60 -9.18 4.47
C SER A 130 -6.11 -7.80 4.90
N LEU A 131 -5.53 -7.19 5.94
CA LEU A 131 -5.93 -5.85 6.40
C LEU A 131 -5.33 -4.77 5.50
N LYS A 132 -6.13 -4.31 4.53
CA LYS A 132 -5.86 -3.03 3.85
C LYS A 132 -6.33 -1.90 4.77
N LEU A 133 -5.42 -1.34 5.55
CA LEU A 133 -5.67 -0.06 6.20
C LEU A 133 -5.53 1.08 5.19
N ASN A 134 -6.32 2.13 5.37
CA ASN A 134 -6.04 3.41 4.73
C ASN A 134 -4.72 3.94 5.27
N ASP A 135 -3.83 4.37 4.38
CA ASP A 135 -2.45 4.78 4.71
C ASP A 135 -2.35 5.89 5.77
N SER A 136 -3.42 6.67 6.01
CA SER A 136 -3.41 7.77 6.98
C SER A 136 -3.85 7.41 8.41
N LEU A 137 -4.50 6.26 8.63
CA LEU A 137 -5.06 5.93 9.96
C LEU A 137 -3.96 5.67 11.02
N PRO A 138 -2.92 4.87 10.75
CA PRO A 138 -1.85 4.63 11.71
C PRO A 138 -1.11 5.92 12.09
N ASP A 139 -0.82 6.77 11.11
CA ASP A 139 -0.12 8.04 11.32
C ASP A 139 -0.93 8.98 12.21
N ARG A 140 -2.25 9.10 12.00
CA ARG A 140 -3.12 9.91 12.87
C ARG A 140 -3.20 9.33 14.28
N CYS A 141 -3.25 8.01 14.42
CA CYS A 141 -3.23 7.37 15.73
C CYS A 141 -1.92 7.61 16.49
N ALA A 142 -0.79 7.58 15.79
CA ALA A 142 0.53 7.86 16.37
C ALA A 142 0.61 9.30 16.93
N ILE A 143 -0.06 10.28 16.30
CA ILE A 143 -0.15 11.65 16.84
C ILE A 143 -0.85 11.65 18.21
N TYR A 144 -2.03 11.02 18.33
CA TYR A 144 -2.74 10.97 19.62
C TYR A 144 -1.93 10.25 20.70
N GLN A 145 -1.25 9.16 20.34
CA GLN A 145 -0.37 8.44 21.26
C GLN A 145 0.82 9.29 21.70
N PHE A 146 1.47 10.02 20.79
CA PHE A 146 2.55 10.96 21.10
C PHE A 146 2.10 12.01 22.12
N PHE A 147 0.89 12.57 21.97
CA PHE A 147 0.38 13.58 22.89
C PHE A 147 0.18 13.06 24.31
N GLU A 148 -0.32 11.84 24.46
CA GLU A 148 -0.57 11.24 25.77
C GLU A 148 0.67 10.61 26.42
N THR A 149 1.75 10.41 25.67
CA THR A 149 2.99 9.78 26.17
C THR A 149 4.11 10.79 26.32
N ASP A 150 4.73 11.20 25.22
CA ASP A 150 5.93 12.02 25.21
C ASP A 150 5.61 13.49 25.45
N PHE A 151 4.60 14.03 24.75
CA PHE A 151 4.21 15.43 24.92
C PHE A 151 3.64 15.69 26.32
N LYS A 152 2.92 14.73 26.91
CA LYS A 152 2.40 14.86 28.28
C LYS A 152 3.50 15.08 29.31
N LYS A 153 4.60 14.31 29.24
CA LYS A 153 5.75 14.49 30.14
C LYS A 153 6.41 15.87 29.95
N CYS A 154 6.55 16.27 28.68
CA CYS A 154 7.03 17.59 28.30
C CYS A 154 6.14 18.71 28.88
N ARG A 155 4.82 18.56 28.79
CA ARG A 155 3.85 19.50 29.35
C ARG A 155 3.95 19.60 30.87
N GLU A 156 4.04 18.48 31.58
CA GLU A 156 4.25 18.48 33.03
C GLU A 156 5.56 19.17 33.45
N ARG A 157 6.57 19.20 32.57
CA ARG A 157 7.81 19.96 32.76
C ARG A 157 7.60 21.45 32.51
N MET A 158 6.90 21.82 31.42
CA MET A 158 6.54 23.21 31.12
C MET A 158 5.70 23.84 32.24
N GLU A 159 4.69 23.15 32.75
CA GLU A 159 3.81 23.63 33.83
C GLU A 159 4.53 23.91 35.15
N LYS A 160 5.74 23.36 35.36
CA LYS A 160 6.59 23.62 36.52
C LYS A 160 7.52 24.83 36.33
N MET A 161 7.61 25.39 35.13
CA MET A 161 8.42 26.57 34.85
C MET A 161 7.69 27.84 35.25
N ILE A 162 8.41 28.77 35.86
CA ILE A 162 7.85 30.03 36.38
C ILE A 162 7.70 31.08 35.25
N ASP A 163 8.67 31.12 34.32
CA ASP A 163 8.72 32.10 33.23
C ASP A 163 8.64 31.40 31.86
N LEU A 164 7.46 30.92 31.49
CA LEU A 164 7.22 30.39 30.16
C LEU A 164 7.10 31.53 29.12
N PRO A 165 7.64 31.35 27.91
CA PRO A 165 7.38 32.27 26.80
C PRO A 165 5.89 32.44 26.55
N VAL A 166 5.49 33.64 26.09
CA VAL A 166 4.09 33.97 25.81
C VAL A 166 3.49 33.00 24.80
N CYS A 167 4.23 32.64 23.74
CA CYS A 167 3.77 31.69 22.74
C CYS A 167 3.48 30.30 23.32
N VAL A 168 4.31 29.79 24.23
CA VAL A 168 4.07 28.51 24.90
C VAL A 168 2.85 28.60 25.83
N THR A 169 2.74 29.70 26.56
CA THR A 169 1.60 29.95 27.46
C THR A 169 0.28 30.02 26.70
N LYS A 170 0.26 30.64 25.52
CA LYS A 170 -0.92 30.73 24.65
C LYS A 170 -1.43 29.34 24.24
N PHE A 171 -0.54 28.44 23.83
CA PHE A 171 -0.92 27.07 23.46
C PHE A 171 -1.36 26.22 24.66
N LEU A 172 -0.74 26.41 25.84
CA LEU A 172 -1.08 25.65 27.05
C LEU A 172 -2.36 26.13 27.75
N SER A 173 -2.70 27.42 27.59
CA SER A 173 -3.86 28.04 28.24
C SER A 173 -5.16 27.93 27.45
N THR A 174 -5.09 27.55 26.17
CA THR A 174 -6.26 27.24 25.34
C THR A 174 -6.98 25.99 25.86
N THR A 175 -8.26 26.14 26.19
CA THR A 175 -9.16 25.06 26.64
C THR A 175 -9.93 24.42 25.48
N GLY A 176 -9.49 24.65 24.25
CA GLY A 176 -10.07 24.13 23.02
C GLY A 176 -9.16 24.38 21.82
N PRO A 177 -9.67 24.21 20.58
CA PRO A 177 -8.91 24.39 19.36
C PRO A 177 -8.27 25.78 19.29
N ILE A 178 -6.99 25.83 18.91
CA ILE A 178 -6.25 27.04 18.63
C ILE A 178 -6.74 27.62 17.30
N GLU A 179 -7.13 28.90 17.33
CA GLU A 179 -7.56 29.64 16.14
C GLU A 179 -6.40 29.88 15.17
N CYS A 180 -6.69 30.04 13.88
CA CYS A 180 -5.66 30.12 12.83
C CYS A 180 -4.73 31.34 12.99
N ASP A 181 -5.26 32.47 13.44
CA ASP A 181 -4.49 33.69 13.73
C ASP A 181 -3.46 33.45 14.85
N VAL A 182 -3.88 32.81 15.95
CA VAL A 182 -3.00 32.43 17.06
C VAL A 182 -1.96 31.41 16.60
N LEU A 183 -2.37 30.44 15.78
CA LEU A 183 -1.46 29.44 15.22
C LEU A 183 -0.39 30.12 14.35
N GLN A 184 -0.78 30.96 13.39
CA GLN A 184 0.17 31.67 12.51
C GLN A 184 1.13 32.57 13.28
N GLU A 185 0.65 33.33 14.27
CA GLU A 185 1.48 34.29 15.01
C GLU A 185 2.51 33.60 15.91
N HIS A 186 2.18 32.43 16.47
CA HIS A 186 2.93 31.85 17.58
C HIS A 186 3.55 30.48 17.29
N VAL A 187 3.25 29.82 16.17
CA VAL A 187 3.71 28.45 15.89
C VAL A 187 5.23 28.31 15.85
N GLU A 188 5.96 29.25 15.24
CA GLU A 188 7.42 29.14 15.17
C GLU A 188 8.08 29.36 16.53
N CYS A 189 7.65 30.39 17.28
CA CYS A 189 8.07 30.60 18.67
C CYS A 189 7.74 29.38 19.54
N TYR A 190 6.56 28.79 19.36
CA TYR A 190 6.13 27.60 20.07
C TYR A 190 7.04 26.40 19.75
N LYS A 191 7.32 26.13 18.47
CA LYS A 191 8.21 25.06 18.04
C LYS A 191 9.60 25.21 18.66
N ASP A 192 10.19 26.40 18.58
CA ASP A 192 11.54 26.64 19.08
C ASP A 192 11.63 26.46 20.60
N HIS A 193 10.68 27.01 21.35
CA HIS A 193 10.72 26.94 22.80
C HIS A 193 10.31 25.57 23.36
N VAL A 194 9.30 24.93 22.79
CA VAL A 194 8.95 23.55 23.19
C VAL A 194 10.11 22.61 22.90
N SER A 195 10.80 22.79 21.77
CA SER A 195 12.03 22.06 21.46
C SER A 195 13.07 22.26 22.55
N LEU A 196 13.39 23.51 22.92
CA LEU A 196 14.38 23.80 23.97
C LEU A 196 14.00 23.22 25.35
N ILE A 197 12.71 23.16 25.66
CA ILE A 197 12.23 22.71 26.97
C ILE A 197 12.16 21.19 27.06
N CYS A 198 11.77 20.54 25.97
CA CYS A 198 11.35 19.13 25.97
C CYS A 198 12.27 18.19 25.21
N ASP A 199 13.26 18.72 24.50
CA ASP A 199 14.22 17.92 23.75
C ASP A 199 15.32 17.39 24.69
N ASP A 200 15.18 16.12 25.07
CA ASP A 200 16.24 15.31 25.66
C ASP A 200 17.10 14.61 24.56
N GLU A 201 17.31 15.25 23.40
CA GLU A 201 18.00 14.74 22.18
C GLU A 201 17.18 13.81 21.23
N SER A 202 15.84 13.88 21.27
CA SER A 202 14.96 12.98 20.52
C SER A 202 14.49 13.58 19.18
N SER A 203 15.11 13.14 18.08
CA SER A 203 14.66 13.46 16.71
C SER A 203 13.20 13.08 16.42
N LEU A 204 12.65 12.11 17.16
CA LEU A 204 11.26 11.65 17.02
C LEU A 204 10.26 12.66 17.60
N PHE A 205 10.62 13.36 18.69
CA PHE A 205 9.73 14.34 19.30
C PHE A 205 9.44 15.48 18.32
N HIS A 206 10.49 16.03 17.70
CA HIS A 206 10.37 17.09 16.68
C HIS A 206 9.57 16.65 15.47
N PHE A 207 9.79 15.40 15.02
CA PHE A 207 9.05 14.84 13.90
C PHE A 207 7.55 14.79 14.17
N TRP A 208 7.15 14.25 15.32
CA TRP A 208 5.73 14.13 15.67
C TRP A 208 5.08 15.47 16.00
N LEU A 209 5.80 16.38 16.66
CA LEU A 209 5.31 17.73 16.93
C LEU A 209 5.05 18.49 15.62
N ARG A 210 6.00 18.45 14.68
CA ARG A 210 5.83 19.06 13.35
C ARG A 210 4.64 18.45 12.62
N ARG A 211 4.57 17.12 12.57
CA ARG A 211 3.50 16.44 11.86
C ARG A 211 2.12 16.74 12.44
N HIS A 212 2.04 16.86 13.76
CA HIS A 212 0.82 17.32 14.41
C HIS A 212 0.42 18.73 14.00
N ILE A 213 1.35 19.68 14.01
CA ILE A 213 1.09 21.07 13.60
C ILE A 213 0.60 21.14 12.15
N ASP A 214 1.26 20.40 11.25
CA ASP A 214 0.90 20.36 9.83
C ASP A 214 -0.49 19.73 9.63
N ASP A 215 -0.79 18.58 10.26
CA ASP A 215 -2.10 17.93 10.21
C ASP A 215 -3.18 18.81 10.85
N TYR A 216 -2.87 19.49 11.97
CA TYR A 216 -3.78 20.40 12.66
C TYR A 216 -4.17 21.57 11.77
N ALA A 217 -3.17 22.24 11.17
CA ALA A 217 -3.39 23.35 10.25
C ALA A 217 -4.27 22.95 9.06
N GLN A 218 -4.07 21.75 8.51
CA GLN A 218 -4.93 21.22 7.45
C GLN A 218 -6.37 21.01 7.91
N ILE A 219 -6.59 20.45 9.10
CA ILE A 219 -7.93 20.21 9.65
C ILE A 219 -8.68 21.52 9.88
N ILE A 220 -8.02 22.55 10.40
CA ILE A 220 -8.63 23.87 10.64
C ILE A 220 -8.59 24.79 9.41
N GLN A 221 -8.12 24.30 8.26
CA GLN A 221 -7.97 25.05 7.00
C GLN A 221 -7.12 26.33 7.13
N CYS A 222 -6.07 26.28 7.94
CA CYS A 222 -5.12 27.36 8.14
C CYS A 222 -3.90 27.19 7.22
N GLN A 223 -3.57 28.21 6.43
CA GLN A 223 -2.35 28.23 5.63
C GLN A 223 -1.20 28.77 6.46
N LEU A 224 -0.22 27.94 6.78
CA LEU A 224 1.00 28.39 7.44
C LEU A 224 1.97 28.93 6.37
N GLU A 225 2.41 30.18 6.54
CA GLU A 225 3.49 30.75 5.73
C GLU A 225 4.81 30.15 6.24
N TYR A 226 5.45 29.30 5.43
CA TYR A 226 6.77 28.73 5.72
C TYR A 226 7.90 29.63 5.21
#